data_AF-A0A1B3JK66-F1
#
_entry.id   AF-A0A1B3JK66-F1
#
_cell.length_a   1.000
_cell.length_b   1.000
_cell.length_c   1.000
_cell.angle_alpha   90.00
_cell.angle_beta   90.00
_cell.angle_gamma   90.00
#
_symmetry.space_group_name_H-M   'P 1'
#
loop_
_entity.id
_entity.type
_entity.pdbx_description
1 polymer ?
#
loop_
_entity_poly.entity_id
_entity_poly.type
_entity_poly.pdbx_seq_one_letter_code
_entity_poly.pdbx_strand_id
1 'polypeptide(L)'
;MAKTYIVYLDEFGHIGPYISSEHSQHNTHPAFGLGGFVLPINAVRPFSSFFFDLKLKLFQNFDIKQAKEKAKSNGERFQLSTWEKKGSQQYSVVNLKKYKDFLIRSTSRIINRITSKGGFLFYVGEAKFRDPKQHNPQEVYKSSLTEIIKRLDDEFKSEDAQFLIFMDDSEGSADLVKKSIYEMHQNGRFQLIEAPMQVDSKLYQTIQCADWLCAIYGKISYYQIEPQAKPEYELFVRYFGDKIASAQKRSNVRNNLPKLASKEKLQALKKKFDDRRCRQLQICRN
;
A
#
# COMPACT_ATOMS: atom_id res chain seq x y z
N MET A 1 -8.33 27.38 -16.10
CA MET A 1 -7.01 26.74 -15.82
C MET A 1 -7.28 25.28 -15.55
N ALA A 2 -6.56 24.36 -16.22
CA ALA A 2 -6.65 22.93 -15.94
C ALA A 2 -6.33 22.68 -14.45
N LYS A 3 -7.08 21.79 -13.80
CA LYS A 3 -6.84 21.47 -12.38
C LYS A 3 -5.56 20.65 -12.27
N THR A 4 -4.70 21.00 -11.32
CA THR A 4 -3.47 20.24 -11.04
C THR A 4 -3.57 19.56 -9.69
N TYR A 5 -3.19 18.29 -9.66
CA TYR A 5 -3.15 17.46 -8.46
C TYR A 5 -1.71 17.00 -8.17
N ILE A 6 -1.45 16.69 -6.90
CA ILE A 6 -0.23 15.98 -6.48
C ILE A 6 -0.65 14.65 -5.88
N VAL A 7 0.01 13.59 -6.35
CA VAL A 7 -0.14 12.21 -5.91
C VAL A 7 1.06 11.89 -5.01
N TYR A 8 0.80 11.48 -3.78
CA TYR A 8 1.82 11.04 -2.83
C TYR A 8 1.75 9.52 -2.70
N LEU A 9 2.86 8.86 -3.04
CA LEU A 9 2.95 7.40 -3.04
C LEU A 9 4.03 6.90 -2.08
N ASP A 10 3.76 5.75 -1.49
CA ASP A 10 4.72 4.91 -0.77
C ASP A 10 4.40 3.43 -1.02
N GLU A 11 5.29 2.53 -0.63
CA GLU A 11 5.14 1.08 -0.75
C GLU A 11 4.19 0.50 0.30
N PHE A 12 3.39 -0.48 -0.10
CA PHE A 12 2.74 -1.40 0.84
C PHE A 12 3.06 -2.85 0.50
N GLY A 13 3.41 -3.59 1.55
CA GLY A 13 3.98 -4.93 1.40
C GLY A 13 5.46 -4.88 1.02
N HIS A 14 6.22 -5.86 1.47
CA HIS A 14 7.65 -5.94 1.11
C HIS A 14 7.80 -6.28 -0.38
N ILE A 15 8.82 -5.78 -1.07
CA ILE A 15 9.04 -6.08 -2.49
C ILE A 15 9.60 -7.48 -2.76
N GLY A 16 10.29 -8.10 -1.79
CA GLY A 16 10.92 -9.42 -1.96
C GLY A 16 9.93 -10.58 -2.16
N PRO A 17 10.41 -11.78 -2.52
CA PRO A 17 9.57 -12.94 -2.73
C PRO A 17 8.80 -13.37 -1.47
N TYR A 18 7.70 -14.09 -1.67
CA TYR A 18 6.86 -14.61 -0.60
C TYR A 18 6.40 -16.04 -0.89
N ILE A 19 6.52 -16.93 0.10
CA ILE A 19 6.05 -18.32 0.01
C ILE A 19 4.87 -18.54 0.97
N SER A 20 5.08 -18.27 2.26
CA SER A 20 4.05 -18.34 3.31
C SER A 20 4.50 -17.57 4.55
N SER A 21 3.59 -17.29 5.49
CA SER A 21 3.91 -16.64 6.78
C SER A 21 4.91 -17.40 7.65
N GLU A 22 5.02 -18.71 7.48
CA GLU A 22 5.86 -19.59 8.30
C GLU A 22 7.21 -19.91 7.65
N HIS A 23 7.44 -19.46 6.40
CA HIS A 23 8.70 -19.71 5.72
C HIS A 23 9.86 -18.98 6.44
N SER A 24 11.06 -19.57 6.49
CA SER A 24 12.19 -19.00 7.22
C SER A 24 12.69 -17.64 6.66
N GLN A 25 12.72 -17.51 5.32
CA GLN A 25 13.23 -16.31 4.64
C GLN A 25 12.17 -15.48 3.87
N HIS A 26 11.16 -16.12 3.28
CA HIS A 26 10.21 -15.48 2.36
C HIS A 26 8.80 -15.40 2.98
N ASN A 27 8.67 -14.71 4.11
CA ASN A 27 7.47 -14.67 4.96
C ASN A 27 6.91 -13.28 5.28
N THR A 28 7.39 -12.27 4.56
CA THR A 28 7.12 -10.87 4.88
C THR A 28 5.70 -10.45 4.49
N HIS A 29 5.35 -10.53 3.20
CA HIS A 29 4.06 -10.06 2.69
C HIS A 29 3.62 -10.79 1.40
N PRO A 30 2.36 -11.26 1.29
CA PRO A 30 1.83 -11.98 0.14
C PRO A 30 1.51 -11.09 -1.06
N ALA A 31 1.55 -9.78 -0.89
CA ALA A 31 1.36 -8.78 -1.95
C ALA A 31 2.46 -7.73 -1.97
N PHE A 32 2.55 -7.03 -3.08
CA PHE A 32 3.29 -5.77 -3.19
C PHE A 32 2.45 -4.76 -3.96
N GLY A 33 2.62 -3.48 -3.66
CA GLY A 33 2.02 -2.39 -4.41
C GLY A 33 2.49 -1.03 -3.93
N LEU A 34 2.03 0.00 -4.62
CA LEU A 34 2.26 1.39 -4.23
C LEU A 34 0.90 2.07 -3.99
N GLY A 35 0.85 2.93 -3.00
CA GLY A 35 -0.37 3.63 -2.64
C GLY A 35 -0.12 4.89 -1.83
N GLY A 36 -1.21 5.55 -1.46
CA GLY A 36 -1.20 6.77 -0.68
C GLY A 36 -2.45 7.57 -1.00
N PHE A 37 -2.28 8.81 -1.42
CA PHE A 37 -3.39 9.73 -1.62
C PHE A 37 -3.08 10.84 -2.62
N VAL A 38 -4.15 11.48 -3.06
CA VAL A 38 -4.15 12.54 -4.06
C VAL A 38 -4.74 13.81 -3.47
N LEU A 39 -4.14 14.96 -3.75
CA LEU A 39 -4.65 16.28 -3.37
C LEU A 39 -4.61 17.25 -4.54
N PRO A 40 -5.59 18.16 -4.66
CA PRO A 40 -5.41 19.35 -5.48
C PRO A 40 -4.23 20.19 -4.97
N ILE A 41 -3.50 20.82 -5.89
CA ILE A 41 -2.27 21.57 -5.57
C ILE A 41 -2.47 22.65 -4.49
N ASN A 42 -3.63 23.31 -4.48
CA ASN A 42 -3.97 24.35 -3.50
C ASN A 42 -4.27 23.79 -2.10
N ALA A 43 -4.52 22.49 -1.96
CA ALA A 43 -4.78 21.82 -0.68
C ALA A 43 -3.52 21.27 -0.01
N VAL A 44 -2.41 21.16 -0.75
CA VAL A 44 -1.17 20.51 -0.31
C VAL A 44 -0.58 21.16 0.95
N ARG A 45 -0.32 22.47 0.91
CA ARG A 45 0.29 23.17 2.06
C ARG A 45 -0.60 23.16 3.30
N PRO A 46 -1.91 23.50 3.22
CA PRO A 46 -2.82 23.37 4.35
C PRO A 46 -2.91 21.93 4.92
N PHE A 47 -2.91 20.92 4.04
CA PHE A 47 -2.93 19.52 4.47
C PHE A 47 -1.64 19.13 5.20
N SER A 48 -0.47 19.50 4.66
CA SER A 48 0.83 19.22 5.27
C SER A 48 0.93 19.83 6.68
N SER A 49 0.50 21.09 6.86
CA SER A 49 0.45 21.71 8.19
C SER A 49 -0.51 20.99 9.13
N PHE A 50 -1.70 20.64 8.64
CA PHE A 50 -2.68 19.88 9.42
C PHE A 50 -2.13 18.51 9.88
N PHE A 51 -1.48 17.77 8.98
CA PHE A 51 -0.94 16.44 9.30
C PHE A 51 0.21 16.55 10.30
N PHE A 52 1.10 17.54 10.13
CA PHE A 52 2.15 17.83 11.09
C PHE A 52 1.58 18.10 12.49
N ASP A 53 0.62 19.02 12.61
CA ASP A 53 -0.02 19.36 13.90
C ASP A 53 -0.74 18.17 14.52
N LEU A 54 -1.42 17.36 13.71
CA LEU A 54 -2.05 16.13 14.16
C LEU A 54 -0.99 15.21 14.74
N LYS A 55 0.06 14.90 13.98
CA LYS A 55 1.18 14.04 14.42
C LYS A 55 1.77 14.51 15.74
N LEU A 56 2.00 15.82 15.91
CA LEU A 56 2.49 16.37 17.18
C LEU A 56 1.55 16.07 18.34
N LYS A 57 0.25 16.34 18.17
CA LYS A 57 -0.75 16.05 19.20
C LYS A 57 -0.85 14.56 19.51
N LEU A 58 -0.60 13.70 18.52
CA LEU A 58 -0.67 12.26 18.74
C LEU A 58 0.48 11.75 19.62
N PHE A 59 1.68 12.32 19.50
CA PHE A 59 2.92 11.74 20.06
C PHE A 59 3.67 12.60 21.07
N GLN A 60 3.23 13.83 21.30
CA GLN A 60 3.92 14.80 22.18
C GLN A 60 4.22 14.26 23.58
N ASN A 61 3.33 13.44 24.13
CA ASN A 61 3.40 13.00 25.53
C ASN A 61 4.25 11.75 25.74
N PHE A 62 4.62 11.03 24.67
CA PHE A 62 5.35 9.77 24.78
C PHE A 62 6.49 9.68 23.78
N ASP A 63 6.24 9.34 22.51
CA ASP A 63 7.31 9.08 21.54
C ASP A 63 8.20 10.30 21.29
N ILE A 64 7.61 11.49 21.16
CA ILE A 64 8.38 12.73 20.95
C ILE A 64 9.17 13.09 22.21
N LYS A 65 8.62 12.86 23.41
CA LYS A 65 9.32 13.11 24.67
C LYS A 65 10.55 12.20 24.80
N GLN A 66 10.40 10.91 24.54
CA GLN A 66 11.51 9.95 24.55
C GLN A 66 12.55 10.27 23.47
N ALA A 67 12.12 10.64 22.27
CA ALA A 67 13.04 11.02 21.19
C ALA A 67 13.86 12.26 21.56
N LYS A 68 13.25 13.25 22.22
CA LYS A 68 13.96 14.43 22.75
C LYS A 68 14.98 14.05 23.82
N GLU A 69 14.60 13.21 24.77
CA GLU A 69 15.49 12.74 25.84
C GLU A 69 16.70 11.98 25.27
N LYS A 70 16.46 11.10 24.27
CA LYS A 70 17.51 10.36 23.56
C LYS A 70 18.45 11.26 22.76
N ALA A 71 17.92 12.23 22.03
CA ALA A 71 18.76 13.20 21.32
C ALA A 71 19.64 13.98 22.31
N LYS A 72 19.07 14.40 23.44
CA LYS A 72 19.81 15.07 24.51
C LYS A 72 20.92 14.19 25.10
N SER A 73 20.66 12.89 25.35
CA SER A 73 21.69 11.98 25.86
C SER A 73 22.83 11.74 24.87
N ASN A 74 22.54 11.84 23.57
CA ASN A 74 23.52 11.68 22.50
C ASN A 74 24.28 12.99 22.16
N GLY A 75 23.96 14.11 22.83
CA GLY A 75 24.52 15.42 22.48
C GLY A 75 23.99 16.00 21.17
N GLU A 76 22.87 15.47 20.66
CA GLU A 76 22.28 15.85 19.38
C GLU A 76 21.15 16.87 19.56
N ARG A 77 20.99 17.76 18.57
CA ARG A 77 19.84 18.68 18.52
C ARG A 77 18.61 17.96 17.98
N PHE A 78 17.59 17.80 18.81
CA PHE A 78 16.30 17.28 18.36
C PHE A 78 15.60 18.27 17.43
N GLN A 79 15.30 17.83 16.20
CA GLN A 79 14.53 18.59 15.22
C GLN A 79 13.17 17.94 15.01
N LEU A 80 12.11 18.68 15.34
CA LEU A 80 10.76 18.14 15.28
C LEU A 80 10.24 17.98 13.84
N SER A 81 10.71 18.84 12.94
CA SER A 81 10.35 18.80 11.50
C SER A 81 10.83 17.52 10.81
N THR A 82 11.92 16.92 11.29
CA THR A 82 12.52 15.70 10.74
C THR A 82 12.15 14.43 11.51
N TRP A 83 11.39 14.58 12.60
CA TRP A 83 10.93 13.45 13.39
C TRP A 83 9.81 12.70 12.66
N GLU A 84 9.96 11.39 12.56
CA GLU A 84 9.06 10.49 11.86
C GLU A 84 8.57 9.37 12.78
N LYS A 85 7.29 9.03 12.66
CA LYS A 85 6.74 7.79 13.20
C LYS A 85 6.37 6.89 12.03
N LYS A 86 7.00 5.72 11.91
CA LYS A 86 6.70 4.76 10.84
C LYS A 86 5.27 4.22 10.96
N GLY A 87 4.56 4.17 9.85
CA GLY A 87 3.18 3.70 9.72
C GLY A 87 3.02 2.28 10.21
N SER A 88 3.97 1.40 9.88
CA SER A 88 4.00 0.01 10.37
C SER A 88 4.04 -0.12 11.90
N GLN A 89 4.68 0.83 12.59
CA GLN A 89 4.67 0.89 14.05
C GLN A 89 3.36 1.47 14.58
N GLN A 90 2.90 2.57 13.99
CA GLN A 90 1.67 3.24 14.40
C GLN A 90 0.44 2.33 14.25
N TYR A 91 0.33 1.69 13.09
CA TYR A 91 -0.73 0.77 12.69
C TYR A 91 -0.32 -0.70 12.90
N SER A 92 0.30 -0.97 14.06
CA SER A 92 0.50 -2.34 14.54
C SER A 92 -0.77 -2.90 15.17
N VAL A 93 -0.91 -4.23 15.20
CA VAL A 93 -2.05 -4.89 15.87
C VAL A 93 -2.10 -4.52 17.35
N VAL A 94 -0.94 -4.44 18.00
CA VAL A 94 -0.83 -4.07 19.41
C VAL A 94 -1.39 -2.66 19.64
N ASN A 95 -0.98 -1.69 18.83
CA ASN A 95 -1.47 -0.32 18.95
C ASN A 95 -2.96 -0.22 18.60
N LEU A 96 -3.43 -0.93 17.58
CA LEU A 96 -4.85 -0.93 17.21
C LEU A 96 -5.74 -1.53 18.31
N LYS A 97 -5.25 -2.54 19.04
CA LYS A 97 -5.96 -3.07 20.21
C LYS A 97 -5.93 -2.11 21.40
N LYS A 98 -4.78 -1.50 21.69
CA LYS A 98 -4.57 -0.67 22.89
C LYS A 98 -5.15 0.74 22.75
N TYR A 99 -5.04 1.34 21.58
CA TYR A 99 -5.36 2.75 21.29
C TYR A 99 -6.41 2.88 20.19
N LYS A 100 -7.30 1.89 20.08
CA LYS A 100 -8.31 1.74 19.03
C LYS A 100 -9.00 3.05 18.65
N ASP A 101 -9.71 3.66 19.59
CA ASP A 101 -10.56 4.83 19.29
C ASP A 101 -9.73 6.04 18.83
N PHE A 102 -8.51 6.15 19.35
CA PHE A 102 -7.59 7.22 18.97
C PHE A 102 -7.11 7.06 17.52
N LEU A 103 -6.71 5.84 17.15
CA LEU A 103 -6.29 5.51 15.78
C LEU A 103 -7.44 5.65 14.78
N ILE A 104 -8.64 5.17 15.12
CA ILE A 104 -9.81 5.30 14.25
C ILE A 104 -10.15 6.76 14.03
N ARG A 105 -10.23 7.56 15.10
CA ARG A 105 -10.56 8.99 15.00
C ARG A 105 -9.49 9.79 14.25
N SER A 106 -8.20 9.58 14.55
CA SER A 106 -7.13 10.31 13.87
C SER A 106 -7.06 9.98 12.38
N THR A 107 -7.15 8.69 12.03
CA THR A 107 -7.18 8.23 10.63
C THR A 107 -8.42 8.77 9.90
N SER A 108 -9.59 8.74 10.55
CA SER A 108 -10.81 9.31 9.97
C SER A 108 -10.67 10.80 9.70
N ARG A 109 -10.00 11.56 10.58
CA ARG A 109 -9.72 12.98 10.36
C ARG A 109 -8.78 13.21 9.19
N ILE A 110 -7.76 12.36 9.01
CA ILE A 110 -6.85 12.41 7.85
C ILE A 110 -7.65 12.19 6.57
N ILE A 111 -8.39 11.09 6.46
CA ILE A 111 -9.17 10.75 5.27
C ILE A 111 -10.20 11.84 4.97
N ASN A 112 -10.94 12.32 5.98
CA ASN A 112 -11.91 13.41 5.80
C ASN A 112 -11.23 14.70 5.33
N ARG A 113 -10.02 15.02 5.82
CA ARG A 113 -9.30 16.21 5.37
C ARG A 113 -8.90 16.09 3.91
N ILE A 114 -8.48 14.90 3.46
CA ILE A 114 -8.18 14.63 2.04
C ILE A 114 -9.44 14.82 1.19
N THR A 115 -10.53 14.12 1.53
CA THR A 115 -11.73 14.10 0.69
C THR A 115 -12.51 15.41 0.70
N SER A 116 -12.59 16.11 1.84
CA SER A 116 -13.22 17.44 1.91
C SER A 116 -12.51 18.52 1.10
N LYS A 117 -11.29 18.26 0.65
CA LYS A 117 -10.51 19.15 -0.22
C LYS A 117 -10.51 18.70 -1.68
N GLY A 118 -11.37 17.76 -2.06
CA GLY A 118 -11.41 17.22 -3.42
C GLY A 118 -10.30 16.22 -3.72
N GLY A 119 -9.56 15.78 -2.70
CA GLY A 119 -8.61 14.69 -2.82
C GLY A 119 -9.27 13.32 -2.67
N PHE A 120 -8.50 12.26 -2.87
CA PHE A 120 -8.96 10.88 -2.70
C PHE A 120 -7.81 9.96 -2.32
N LEU A 121 -8.15 8.77 -1.82
CA LEU A 121 -7.18 7.71 -1.54
C LEU A 121 -6.89 6.90 -2.81
N PHE A 122 -5.67 6.43 -2.97
CA PHE A 122 -5.28 5.71 -4.17
C PHE A 122 -4.27 4.61 -3.85
N TYR A 123 -4.49 3.39 -4.30
CA TYR A 123 -3.52 2.31 -4.16
C TYR A 123 -3.71 1.21 -5.22
N VAL A 124 -2.61 0.64 -5.68
CA VAL A 124 -2.59 -0.47 -6.64
C VAL A 124 -1.56 -1.48 -6.18
N GLY A 125 -1.95 -2.75 -6.18
CA GLY A 125 -1.00 -3.83 -5.92
C GLY A 125 -1.43 -5.16 -6.52
N GLU A 126 -0.58 -6.16 -6.34
CA GLU A 126 -0.83 -7.54 -6.76
C GLU A 126 -0.38 -8.55 -5.71
N ALA A 127 -1.09 -9.66 -5.64
CA ALA A 127 -0.65 -10.85 -4.92
C ALA A 127 0.55 -11.45 -5.65
N LYS A 128 1.61 -11.77 -4.91
CA LYS A 128 2.83 -12.35 -5.45
C LYS A 128 2.64 -13.82 -5.77
N PHE A 129 3.35 -14.28 -6.80
CA PHE A 129 3.52 -15.69 -7.04
C PHE A 129 4.30 -16.34 -5.89
N ARG A 130 3.96 -17.59 -5.58
CA ARG A 130 4.60 -18.34 -4.49
C ARG A 130 5.91 -19.04 -4.88
N ASP A 131 6.36 -18.86 -6.12
CA ASP A 131 7.65 -19.38 -6.61
C ASP A 131 8.70 -18.25 -6.61
N PRO A 132 9.67 -18.25 -5.68
CA PRO A 132 10.72 -17.22 -5.63
C PRO A 132 11.56 -17.14 -6.90
N LYS A 133 11.69 -18.22 -7.67
CA LYS A 133 12.50 -18.23 -8.91
C LYS A 133 11.87 -17.38 -10.02
N GLN A 134 10.57 -17.13 -9.93
CA GLN A 134 9.82 -16.31 -10.89
C GLN A 134 9.67 -14.86 -10.41
N HIS A 135 10.24 -14.51 -9.24
CA HIS A 135 10.06 -13.20 -8.63
C HIS A 135 11.22 -12.25 -8.95
N ASN A 136 10.94 -11.17 -9.69
CA ASN A 136 11.88 -10.08 -9.90
C ASN A 136 11.35 -8.80 -9.22
N PRO A 137 11.95 -8.36 -8.09
CA PRO A 137 11.51 -7.16 -7.37
C PRO A 137 11.42 -5.91 -8.25
N GLN A 138 12.41 -5.65 -9.11
CA GLN A 138 12.45 -4.44 -9.93
C GLN A 138 11.31 -4.42 -10.96
N GLU A 139 11.00 -5.57 -11.57
CA GLU A 139 9.91 -5.68 -12.53
C GLU A 139 8.53 -5.57 -11.86
N VAL A 140 8.39 -6.14 -10.65
CA VAL A 140 7.16 -5.99 -9.84
C VAL A 140 6.93 -4.51 -9.49
N TYR A 141 7.99 -3.78 -9.14
CA TYR A 141 7.90 -2.33 -8.91
C TYR A 141 7.49 -1.58 -10.18
N LYS A 142 8.20 -1.80 -11.29
CA LYS A 142 7.94 -1.14 -12.58
C LYS A 142 6.51 -1.41 -13.07
N SER A 143 6.04 -2.66 -12.94
CA SER A 143 4.67 -3.05 -13.25
C SER A 143 3.65 -2.29 -12.41
N SER A 144 3.89 -2.21 -11.09
CA SER A 144 3.03 -1.45 -10.17
C SER A 144 2.98 0.03 -10.53
N LEU A 145 4.13 0.68 -10.78
CA LEU A 145 4.21 2.08 -11.19
C LEU A 145 3.51 2.33 -12.53
N THR A 146 3.70 1.45 -13.50
CA THR A 146 3.04 1.53 -14.82
C THR A 146 1.53 1.52 -14.70
N GLU A 147 1.00 0.60 -13.90
CA GLU A 147 -0.45 0.50 -13.69
C GLU A 147 -1.01 1.73 -12.96
N ILE A 148 -0.24 2.31 -12.04
CA ILE A 148 -0.61 3.54 -11.34
C ILE A 148 -0.69 4.72 -12.29
N ILE A 149 0.35 4.94 -13.10
CA ILE A 149 0.37 6.02 -14.09
C ILE A 149 -0.82 5.87 -15.03
N LYS A 150 -1.07 4.66 -15.54
CA LYS A 150 -2.23 4.37 -16.39
C LYS A 150 -3.56 4.75 -15.74
N ARG A 151 -3.81 4.29 -14.50
CA ARG A 151 -5.10 4.51 -13.84
C ARG A 151 -5.34 5.96 -13.44
N LEU A 152 -4.28 6.66 -13.02
CA LEU A 152 -4.35 8.09 -12.71
C LEU A 152 -4.55 8.91 -13.98
N ASP A 153 -3.85 8.59 -15.06
CA ASP A 153 -4.02 9.23 -16.36
C ASP A 153 -5.46 9.08 -16.87
N ASP A 154 -6.04 7.87 -16.81
CA ASP A 154 -7.44 7.63 -17.16
C ASP A 154 -8.42 8.42 -16.26
N GLU A 155 -8.12 8.52 -14.95
CA GLU A 155 -8.93 9.29 -13.99
C GLU A 155 -8.90 10.79 -14.31
N PHE A 156 -7.72 11.38 -14.42
CA PHE A 156 -7.58 12.82 -14.63
C PHE A 156 -7.92 13.26 -16.05
N LYS A 157 -7.82 12.37 -17.04
CA LYS A 157 -8.35 12.61 -18.38
C LYS A 157 -9.85 12.84 -18.38
N SER A 158 -10.59 12.15 -17.51
CA SER A 158 -12.02 12.37 -17.36
C SER A 158 -12.38 13.69 -16.67
N GLU A 159 -11.44 14.29 -15.93
CA GLU A 159 -11.62 15.54 -15.18
C GLU A 159 -11.01 16.78 -15.86
N ASP A 160 -10.42 16.64 -17.07
CA ASP A 160 -9.60 17.68 -17.72
C ASP A 160 -8.54 18.26 -16.76
N ALA A 161 -7.82 17.33 -16.10
CA ALA A 161 -6.87 17.61 -15.05
C ALA A 161 -5.51 16.97 -15.33
N GLN A 162 -4.48 17.49 -14.67
CA GLN A 162 -3.12 16.99 -14.74
C GLN A 162 -2.57 16.70 -13.34
N PHE A 163 -1.50 15.92 -13.26
CA PHE A 163 -0.93 15.53 -11.98
C PHE A 163 0.60 15.37 -11.98
N LEU A 164 1.16 15.48 -10.78
CA LEU A 164 2.54 15.14 -10.45
C LEU A 164 2.56 13.98 -9.46
N ILE A 165 3.59 13.13 -9.53
CA ILE A 165 3.82 12.06 -8.56
C ILE A 165 5.01 12.43 -7.68
N PHE A 166 4.82 12.33 -6.37
CA PHE A 166 5.87 12.42 -5.35
C PHE A 166 5.90 11.09 -4.61
N MET A 167 7.08 10.51 -4.45
CA MET A 167 7.24 9.23 -3.78
C MET A 167 8.50 9.19 -2.90
N ASP A 168 8.52 8.32 -1.90
CA ASP A 168 9.72 8.13 -1.08
C ASP A 168 10.88 7.63 -1.95
N ASP A 169 12.10 7.96 -1.55
CA ASP A 169 13.30 7.51 -2.22
C ASP A 169 13.41 5.97 -2.16
N SER A 170 13.64 5.35 -3.31
CA SER A 170 13.74 3.90 -3.46
C SER A 170 14.94 3.57 -4.33
N GLU A 171 15.66 2.49 -3.99
CA GLU A 171 16.77 1.99 -4.80
C GLU A 171 16.33 1.75 -6.27
N GLY A 172 17.11 2.22 -7.25
CA GLY A 172 16.81 2.06 -8.68
C GLY A 172 16.08 3.23 -9.36
N SER A 173 16.17 4.44 -8.81
CA SER A 173 15.47 5.65 -9.28
C SER A 173 15.56 5.93 -10.78
N ALA A 174 16.74 5.76 -11.39
CA ALA A 174 16.95 6.06 -12.81
C ALA A 174 16.07 5.20 -13.73
N ASP A 175 15.85 3.93 -13.37
CA ASP A 175 15.02 3.02 -14.14
C ASP A 175 13.53 3.34 -14.01
N LEU A 176 13.10 3.79 -12.83
CA LEU A 176 11.73 4.26 -12.60
C LEU A 176 11.42 5.53 -13.39
N VAL A 177 12.36 6.47 -13.42
CA VAL A 177 12.27 7.69 -14.22
C VAL A 177 12.18 7.34 -15.72
N LYS A 178 13.09 6.49 -16.23
CA LYS A 178 13.04 6.03 -17.63
C LYS A 178 11.70 5.38 -17.99
N LYS A 179 11.19 4.50 -17.12
CA LYS A 179 9.92 3.82 -17.35
C LYS A 179 8.75 4.82 -17.37
N SER A 180 8.77 5.83 -16.50
CA SER A 180 7.73 6.86 -16.47
C SER A 180 7.76 7.75 -17.72
N ILE A 181 8.95 8.16 -18.16
CA ILE A 181 9.15 8.89 -19.42
C ILE A 181 8.63 8.07 -20.61
N TYR A 182 8.91 6.77 -20.64
CA TYR A 182 8.35 5.87 -21.66
C TYR A 182 6.82 5.89 -21.65
N GLU A 183 6.18 5.78 -20.47
CA GLU A 183 4.71 5.85 -20.37
C GLU A 183 4.17 7.20 -20.88
N MET A 184 4.81 8.32 -20.54
CA MET A 184 4.40 9.67 -20.97
C MET A 184 4.48 9.84 -22.48
N HIS A 185 5.62 9.52 -23.09
CA HIS A 185 5.89 9.88 -24.49
C HIS A 185 5.55 8.78 -25.50
N GLN A 186 5.56 7.50 -25.09
CA GLN A 186 5.36 6.36 -26.00
C GLN A 186 4.01 5.67 -25.80
N ASN A 187 3.38 5.79 -24.62
CA ASN A 187 2.06 5.21 -24.33
C ASN A 187 0.94 6.25 -24.16
N GLY A 188 1.21 7.52 -24.49
CA GLY A 188 0.20 8.59 -24.52
C GLY A 188 -0.39 8.96 -23.17
N ARG A 189 0.42 8.91 -22.09
CA ARG A 189 0.02 9.33 -20.75
C ARG A 189 0.21 10.83 -20.58
N PHE A 190 -0.73 11.59 -21.15
CA PHE A 190 -0.64 13.05 -21.28
C PHE A 190 -0.97 13.83 -20.00
N GLN A 191 -1.58 13.20 -19.00
CA GLN A 191 -1.96 13.90 -17.77
C GLN A 191 -0.86 13.91 -16.70
N LEU A 192 0.13 13.03 -16.82
CA LEU A 192 1.34 13.09 -16.01
C LEU A 192 2.23 14.22 -16.55
N ILE A 193 2.46 15.26 -15.75
CA ILE A 193 3.18 16.46 -16.18
C ILE A 193 4.68 16.20 -16.34
N GLU A 194 5.26 15.42 -15.44
CA GLU A 194 6.70 15.11 -15.38
C GLU A 194 6.89 13.73 -14.72
N ALA A 195 8.03 13.10 -14.98
CA ALA A 195 8.42 11.86 -14.29
C ALA A 195 8.33 12.00 -12.76
N PRO A 196 8.04 10.91 -12.02
CA PRO A 196 7.91 10.94 -10.57
C PRO A 196 9.12 11.56 -9.86
N MET A 197 8.83 12.46 -8.92
CA MET A 197 9.83 13.08 -8.06
C MET A 197 10.05 12.21 -6.82
N GLN A 198 11.29 11.83 -6.58
CA GLN A 198 11.68 11.14 -5.36
C GLN A 198 12.09 12.14 -4.29
N VAL A 199 11.64 11.91 -3.07
CA VAL A 199 11.86 12.80 -1.93
C VAL A 199 12.17 12.01 -0.66
N ASP A 200 12.90 12.61 0.28
CA ASP A 200 13.23 11.99 1.57
C ASP A 200 12.02 12.05 2.53
N SER A 201 11.41 10.90 2.84
CA SER A 201 10.28 10.81 3.79
C SER A 201 10.54 11.49 5.14
N LYS A 202 11.78 11.63 5.61
CA LYS A 202 12.09 12.35 6.86
C LYS A 202 11.70 13.83 6.79
N LEU A 203 11.76 14.42 5.60
CA LEU A 203 11.52 15.86 5.39
C LEU A 203 10.09 16.15 4.91
N TYR A 204 9.37 15.15 4.38
CA TYR A 204 8.08 15.34 3.72
C TYR A 204 6.91 14.75 4.52
N GLN A 205 6.15 15.62 5.16
CA GLN A 205 4.99 15.23 5.98
C GLN A 205 3.90 14.52 5.18
N THR A 206 3.76 14.85 3.89
CA THR A 206 2.81 14.19 2.99
C THR A 206 3.23 12.76 2.67
N ILE A 207 4.53 12.48 2.50
CA ILE A 207 5.04 11.12 2.29
C ILE A 207 4.89 10.29 3.57
N GLN A 208 5.16 10.85 4.74
CA GLN A 208 4.89 10.16 6.02
C GLN A 208 3.39 9.82 6.18
N CYS A 209 2.49 10.65 5.64
CA CYS A 209 1.07 10.33 5.60
C CYS A 209 0.76 9.20 4.60
N ALA A 210 1.48 9.13 3.47
CA ALA A 210 1.37 8.02 2.52
C ALA A 210 1.82 6.70 3.17
N ASP A 211 2.97 6.67 3.86
CA ASP A 211 3.46 5.53 4.66
C ASP A 211 2.40 5.04 5.67
N TRP A 212 1.74 5.97 6.38
CA TRP A 212 0.67 5.63 7.32
C TRP A 212 -0.53 4.95 6.66
N LEU A 213 -0.95 5.45 5.49
CA LEU A 213 -2.04 4.85 4.72
C LEU A 213 -1.63 3.50 4.13
N CYS A 214 -0.41 3.39 3.60
CA CYS A 214 0.18 2.18 3.06
C CYS A 214 0.34 1.07 4.10
N ALA A 215 0.65 1.42 5.36
CA ALA A 215 0.62 0.47 6.45
C ALA A 215 -0.77 -0.18 6.60
N ILE A 216 -1.85 0.60 6.48
CA ILE A 216 -3.23 0.07 6.53
C ILE A 216 -3.55 -0.75 5.27
N TYR A 217 -3.22 -0.25 4.08
CA TYR A 217 -3.43 -0.96 2.81
C TYR A 217 -2.74 -2.33 2.79
N GLY A 218 -1.51 -2.40 3.32
CA GLY A 218 -0.78 -3.65 3.50
C GLY A 218 -1.53 -4.64 4.40
N LYS A 219 -2.01 -4.22 5.57
CA LYS A 219 -2.75 -5.12 6.47
C LYS A 219 -4.06 -5.62 5.88
N ILE A 220 -4.82 -4.74 5.22
CA ILE A 220 -6.06 -5.09 4.54
C ILE A 220 -5.78 -6.09 3.41
N SER A 221 -4.82 -5.80 2.54
CA SER A 221 -4.48 -6.67 1.40
C SER A 221 -3.94 -8.03 1.85
N TYR A 222 -3.10 -8.07 2.88
CA TYR A 222 -2.63 -9.31 3.48
C TYR A 222 -3.82 -10.16 3.94
N TYR A 223 -4.75 -9.60 4.71
CA TYR A 223 -5.91 -10.35 5.21
C TYR A 223 -6.81 -10.85 4.06
N GLN A 224 -7.00 -10.03 3.01
CA GLN A 224 -7.79 -10.42 1.86
C GLN A 224 -7.19 -11.58 1.06
N ILE A 225 -5.86 -11.73 1.06
CA ILE A 225 -5.16 -12.80 0.34
C ILE A 225 -5.01 -14.04 1.22
N GLU A 226 -4.57 -13.86 2.47
CA GLU A 226 -4.29 -14.94 3.42
C GLU A 226 -4.91 -14.68 4.80
N PRO A 227 -6.25 -14.77 4.94
CA PRO A 227 -6.93 -14.45 6.20
C PRO A 227 -6.54 -15.39 7.34
N GLN A 228 -6.16 -16.63 7.02
CA GLN A 228 -5.77 -17.64 8.02
C GLN A 228 -4.33 -17.45 8.53
N ALA A 229 -3.45 -16.84 7.74
CA ALA A 229 -2.06 -16.60 8.11
C ALA A 229 -1.92 -15.52 9.18
N LYS A 230 -2.74 -14.46 9.11
CA LYS A 230 -2.77 -13.35 10.08
C LYS A 230 -4.22 -12.94 10.38
N PRO A 231 -4.97 -13.76 11.13
CA PRO A 231 -6.39 -13.51 11.39
C PRO A 231 -6.63 -12.18 12.13
N GLU A 232 -5.68 -11.72 12.94
CA GLU A 232 -5.76 -10.45 13.64
C GLU A 232 -5.76 -9.22 12.72
N TYR A 233 -5.40 -9.37 11.44
CA TYR A 233 -5.49 -8.27 10.46
C TYR A 233 -6.94 -7.97 10.04
N GLU A 234 -7.90 -8.83 10.41
CA GLU A 234 -9.34 -8.55 10.30
C GLU A 234 -9.71 -7.19 10.93
N LEU A 235 -9.04 -6.81 12.03
CA LEU A 235 -9.28 -5.53 12.71
C LEU A 235 -9.08 -4.33 11.78
N PHE A 236 -8.14 -4.39 10.84
CA PHE A 236 -7.90 -3.29 9.90
C PHE A 236 -9.01 -3.20 8.85
N VAL A 237 -9.50 -4.35 8.39
CA VAL A 237 -10.67 -4.40 7.50
C VAL A 237 -11.89 -3.83 8.23
N ARG A 238 -12.15 -4.32 9.44
CA ARG A 238 -13.29 -3.90 10.26
C ARG A 238 -13.31 -2.41 10.57
N TYR A 239 -12.17 -1.81 10.91
CA TYR A 239 -12.12 -0.43 11.38
C TYR A 239 -11.83 0.61 10.30
N PHE A 240 -11.17 0.21 9.19
CA PHE A 240 -10.76 1.15 8.15
C PHE A 240 -11.30 0.81 6.76
N GLY A 241 -11.75 -0.43 6.51
CA GLY A 241 -12.16 -0.92 5.19
C GLY A 241 -13.19 -0.05 4.50
N ASP A 242 -14.36 0.15 5.13
CA ASP A 242 -15.46 0.94 4.54
C ASP A 242 -15.06 2.42 4.31
N LYS A 243 -14.26 2.97 5.23
CA LYS A 243 -13.80 4.36 5.15
C LYS A 243 -12.81 4.55 4.01
N ILE A 244 -11.94 3.59 3.79
CA ILE A 244 -11.01 3.58 2.66
C ILE A 244 -11.78 3.37 1.36
N ALA A 245 -12.70 2.39 1.32
CA ALA A 245 -13.49 2.07 0.14
C ALA A 245 -14.34 3.25 -0.35
N SER A 246 -14.91 4.03 0.57
CA SER A 246 -15.68 5.24 0.24
C SER A 246 -14.83 6.44 -0.17
N ALA A 247 -13.53 6.45 0.16
CA ALA A 247 -12.63 7.56 -0.13
C ALA A 247 -11.66 7.29 -1.29
N GLN A 248 -11.60 6.06 -1.78
CA GLN A 248 -10.67 5.67 -2.83
C GLN A 248 -11.24 5.85 -4.24
N LYS A 249 -10.34 6.01 -5.22
CA LYS A 249 -10.69 5.92 -6.64
C LYS A 249 -9.73 4.99 -7.36
N ARG A 250 -10.24 4.19 -8.31
CA ARG A 250 -9.44 3.31 -9.20
C ARG A 250 -8.46 2.38 -8.45
N SER A 251 -8.75 2.03 -7.19
CA SER A 251 -7.83 1.29 -6.32
C SER A 251 -8.24 -0.16 -6.15
N ASN A 252 -7.27 -1.08 -6.21
CA ASN A 252 -7.44 -2.46 -5.75
C ASN A 252 -6.10 -3.20 -5.64
N VAL A 253 -6.10 -4.32 -4.92
CA VAL A 253 -5.05 -5.34 -4.99
C VAL A 253 -5.58 -6.52 -5.79
N ARG A 254 -4.90 -6.87 -6.88
CA ARG A 254 -5.29 -8.02 -7.73
C ARG A 254 -4.81 -9.31 -7.08
N ASN A 255 -5.71 -10.25 -6.87
CA ASN A 255 -5.36 -11.58 -6.44
C ASN A 255 -5.51 -12.56 -7.60
N ASN A 256 -4.40 -12.79 -8.32
CA ASN A 256 -4.34 -13.71 -9.46
C ASN A 256 -3.90 -15.11 -9.04
N LEU A 257 -3.76 -15.39 -7.74
CA LEU A 257 -3.41 -16.72 -7.27
C LEU A 257 -4.54 -17.70 -7.63
N PRO A 258 -4.19 -18.95 -8.01
CA PRO A 258 -5.18 -19.99 -8.22
C PRO A 258 -6.05 -20.12 -6.96
N LYS A 259 -7.36 -19.89 -7.10
CA LYS A 259 -8.27 -20.13 -5.98
C LYS A 259 -8.15 -21.59 -5.58
N LEU A 260 -7.96 -21.85 -4.28
CA LEU A 260 -8.04 -23.21 -3.74
C LEU A 260 -9.33 -23.85 -4.26
N ALA A 261 -9.23 -25.08 -4.78
CA ALA A 261 -10.39 -25.81 -5.23
C ALA A 261 -11.39 -25.91 -4.08
N SER A 262 -12.68 -25.60 -4.33
CA SER A 262 -13.70 -25.72 -3.29
C SER A 262 -13.75 -27.15 -2.76
N LYS A 263 -14.23 -27.34 -1.52
CA LYS A 263 -14.42 -28.69 -0.95
C LYS A 263 -15.20 -29.60 -1.91
N GLU A 264 -16.18 -29.06 -2.62
CA GLU A 264 -16.95 -29.81 -3.63
C GLU A 264 -16.09 -30.22 -4.83
N LYS A 265 -15.23 -29.33 -5.35
CA LYS A 265 -14.30 -29.67 -6.44
C LYS A 265 -13.29 -30.72 -6.01
N LEU A 266 -12.78 -30.63 -4.78
CA LEU A 266 -11.87 -31.63 -4.21
C LEU A 266 -12.57 -32.99 -4.01
N GLN A 267 -13.81 -32.99 -3.51
CA GLN A 267 -14.62 -34.21 -3.38
C GLN A 267 -14.95 -34.83 -4.73
N ALA A 268 -15.28 -34.03 -5.75
CA ALA A 268 -15.52 -34.49 -7.11
C ALA A 268 -14.26 -35.09 -7.74
N LEU A 269 -13.09 -34.49 -7.51
CA LEU A 269 -11.80 -35.03 -7.93
C LEU A 269 -11.48 -36.35 -7.23
N LYS A 270 -11.70 -36.44 -5.92
CA LYS A 270 -11.53 -37.67 -5.15
C LYS A 270 -12.41 -38.79 -5.68
N LYS A 271 -13.71 -38.52 -5.87
CA LYS A 271 -14.65 -39.49 -6.45
C LYS A 271 -14.21 -39.97 -7.84
N LYS A 272 -13.79 -39.04 -8.71
CA LYS A 272 -13.29 -39.38 -10.06
C LYS A 272 -12.01 -40.21 -10.03
N PHE A 273 -11.15 -39.99 -9.05
CA PHE A 273 -9.92 -40.77 -8.86
C PHE A 273 -10.24 -42.18 -8.35
N ASP A 274 -11.10 -42.29 -7.35
CA ASP A 274 -11.55 -43.56 -6.76
C ASP A 274 -12.28 -44.43 -7.82
N ASP A 275 -13.17 -43.82 -8.61
CA ASP A 275 -13.89 -44.50 -9.70
C ASP A 275 -12.94 -45.01 -10.81
N ARG A 276 -11.87 -44.27 -11.13
CA ARG A 276 -10.84 -44.71 -12.08
C ARG A 276 -10.03 -45.89 -11.54
N ARG A 277 -9.72 -45.88 -10.25
CA ARG A 277 -8.97 -46.95 -9.58
C ARG A 277 -9.78 -48.25 -9.53
N CYS A 278 -11.09 -48.16 -9.27
CA CYS A 278 -12.00 -49.31 -9.34
C CYS A 278 -12.06 -49.92 -10.76
N ARG A 279 -12.11 -49.08 -11.81
CA ARG A 279 -12.11 -49.58 -13.20
C ARG A 279 -10.79 -50.25 -13.58
N GLN A 280 -9.64 -49.71 -13.16
CA GLN A 280 -8.34 -50.36 -13.40
C GLN A 280 -8.21 -51.71 -12.69
N LEU A 281 -8.73 -51.84 -11.46
CA LEU A 281 -8.71 -53.11 -10.71
C LEU A 281 -9.64 -54.18 -11.30
N GLN A 282 -10.73 -53.78 -11.98
CA GLN A 282 -11.58 -54.72 -12.72
C GLN A 282 -10.94 -55.21 -14.03
N ILE A 283 -10.10 -54.40 -14.66
CA ILE A 283 -9.39 -54.79 -15.90
C ILE A 283 -8.23 -55.75 -15.61
N CYS A 284 -7.56 -55.65 -14.45
CA CYS A 284 -6.47 -56.56 -14.05
C CYS A 284 -6.92 -57.88 -13.40
N ARG A 285 -8.23 -58.15 -13.30
CA ARG A 285 -8.80 -59.37 -12.70
C ARG A 285 -9.46 -60.32 -13.72
N ASN A 286 -9.40 -59.99 -15.01
CA ASN A 286 -9.69 -60.89 -16.13
C ASN A 286 -8.38 -61.27 -16.82
#